data_AF-A0A3D0RVY6-F1
#
_entry.id   AF-A0A3D0RVY6-F1
#
_cell.length_a   1.000
_cell.length_b   1.000
_cell.length_c   1.000
_cell.angle_alpha   90.00
_cell.angle_beta   90.00
_cell.angle_gamma   90.00
#
_symmetry.space_group_name_H-M   'P 1'
#
loop_
_entity.id
_entity.type
_entity.pdbx_description
1 polymer ?
#
loop_
_entity_poly.entity_id
_entity_poly.type
_entity_poly.pdbx_seq_one_letter_code
_entity_poly.pdbx_strand_id
1 'polypeptide(L)'
;MSGPGLSPELHRRRTALFLLFGLPGLVIASWVARSPDVRDLIHASTDQMGLVLFGVSVGSMTGVLASSSLIARFGVRSVVGAGSASTVLSLPVIGLGAELHVAAVVACGLGLFGLGLGVADVALNLEAAA
;
A
#
# COMPACT_ATOMS: atom_id res chain seq x y z
N MET A 1 0.78 -22.85 -36.10
CA MET A 1 1.37 -21.49 -36.08
C MET A 1 1.46 -21.05 -34.62
N SER A 2 2.55 -21.38 -33.94
CA SER A 2 2.87 -20.85 -32.62
C SER A 2 3.27 -19.39 -32.79
N GLY A 3 2.51 -18.46 -32.23
CA GLY A 3 2.86 -17.04 -32.23
C GLY A 3 4.25 -16.82 -31.61
N PRO A 4 4.94 -15.71 -31.93
CA PRO A 4 6.24 -15.43 -31.35
C PRO A 4 6.12 -15.44 -29.82
N GLY A 5 6.80 -16.38 -29.17
CA GLY A 5 6.86 -16.45 -27.71
C GLY A 5 7.37 -15.11 -27.18
N LEU A 6 6.73 -14.59 -26.12
CA LEU A 6 7.13 -13.30 -25.53
C LEU A 6 8.62 -13.37 -25.16
N SER A 7 9.38 -12.32 -25.47
CA SER A 7 10.80 -12.27 -25.12
C SER A 7 11.00 -12.49 -23.60
N PRO A 8 12.15 -13.04 -23.15
CA PRO A 8 12.42 -13.23 -21.72
C PRO A 8 12.27 -11.95 -20.89
N GLU A 9 12.57 -10.80 -21.49
CA GLU A 9 12.37 -9.49 -20.87
C GLU A 9 10.90 -9.14 -20.67
N LEU A 10 10.05 -9.42 -21.65
CA LEU A 10 8.61 -9.17 -21.57
C LEU A 10 7.94 -10.08 -20.52
N HIS A 11 8.37 -11.34 -20.43
CA HIS A 11 7.95 -12.24 -19.34
C HIS A 11 8.30 -11.68 -17.97
N ARG A 12 9.55 -11.23 -17.77
CA ARG A 12 10.00 -10.65 -16.50
C ARG A 12 9.20 -9.41 -16.11
N ARG A 13 8.95 -8.49 -17.06
CA ARG A 13 8.14 -7.29 -16.83
C ARG A 13 6.70 -7.64 -16.46
N ARG A 14 6.08 -8.59 -17.16
CA ARG A 14 4.71 -9.02 -16.87
C ARG A 14 4.59 -9.61 -15.47
N THR A 15 5.52 -10.48 -15.08
CA THR A 15 5.53 -11.06 -13.72
C THR A 15 5.74 -9.98 -12.65
N ALA A 16 6.63 -9.01 -12.89
CA ALA A 16 6.84 -7.91 -11.96
C ALA A 16 5.55 -7.08 -11.77
N LEU A 17 4.85 -6.73 -12.85
CA LEU A 17 3.57 -6.01 -12.76
C LEU A 17 2.52 -6.82 -12.01
N PHE A 18 2.39 -8.13 -12.30
CA PHE A 18 1.46 -9.00 -11.56
C PHE A 18 1.73 -9.00 -10.05
N LEU A 19 3.00 -9.10 -9.65
CA LEU A 19 3.38 -9.08 -8.23
C LEU A 19 3.12 -7.72 -7.60
N LEU A 20 3.42 -6.64 -8.31
CA LEU A 20 3.29 -5.26 -7.81
C LEU A 20 1.81 -4.86 -7.67
N PHE A 21 0.92 -5.30 -8.56
CA PHE A 21 -0.53 -5.13 -8.39
C PHE A 21 -1.14 -6.12 -7.40
N GLY A 22 -0.58 -7.33 -7.27
CA GLY A 22 -1.07 -8.34 -6.33
C GLY A 22 -0.72 -8.06 -4.86
N LEU A 23 0.44 -7.44 -4.60
CA LEU A 23 0.94 -7.16 -3.25
C LEU A 23 -0.02 -6.29 -2.42
N PRO A 24 -0.54 -5.15 -2.92
CA PRO A 24 -1.56 -4.39 -2.22
C PRO A 24 -2.81 -5.21 -1.90
N GLY A 25 -3.26 -6.06 -2.83
CA GLY A 25 -4.41 -6.95 -2.61
C GLY A 25 -4.19 -7.91 -1.43
N LEU A 26 -3.00 -8.50 -1.31
CA LEU A 26 -2.63 -9.36 -0.18
C LEU A 26 -2.60 -8.60 1.15
N VAL A 27 -2.09 -7.37 1.14
CA VAL A 27 -2.05 -6.52 2.35
C VAL A 27 -3.47 -6.09 2.76
N ILE A 28 -4.32 -5.69 1.80
CA ILE A 28 -5.72 -5.36 2.06
C ILE A 28 -6.46 -6.56 2.63
N ALA A 29 -6.32 -7.74 2.01
CA ALA A 29 -6.95 -8.97 2.51
C ALA A 29 -6.49 -9.29 3.95
N SER A 30 -5.19 -9.14 4.22
CA SER A 30 -4.61 -9.36 5.55
C SER A 30 -5.12 -8.38 6.60
N TRP A 31 -5.30 -7.12 6.23
CA TRP A 31 -5.85 -6.06 7.08
C TRP A 31 -7.34 -6.27 7.33
N VAL A 32 -8.15 -6.38 6.28
CA VAL A 32 -9.62 -6.48 6.36
C VAL A 32 -10.03 -7.66 7.23
N ALA A 33 -9.39 -8.82 7.03
CA ALA A 33 -9.66 -10.03 7.81
C ALA A 33 -9.38 -9.86 9.32
N ARG A 34 -8.45 -8.97 9.71
CA ARG A 34 -8.05 -8.72 11.11
C ARG A 34 -8.63 -7.43 11.69
N SER A 35 -9.28 -6.60 10.88
CA SER A 35 -9.79 -5.31 11.32
C SER A 35 -10.80 -5.39 12.49
N PRO A 36 -11.64 -6.44 12.63
CA PRO A 36 -12.47 -6.61 13.83
C PRO A 36 -11.64 -6.84 15.10
N ASP A 37 -10.65 -7.73 15.02
CA ASP A 37 -9.77 -8.03 16.16
C ASP A 37 -8.97 -6.79 16.57
N VAL A 38 -8.46 -6.03 15.60
CA VAL A 38 -7.74 -4.78 15.85
C VAL A 38 -8.64 -3.76 16.54
N ARG A 39 -9.88 -3.58 16.09
CA ARG A 39 -10.87 -2.71 16.77
C ARG A 39 -11.06 -3.12 18.22
N ASP A 40 -11.25 -4.42 18.46
CA ASP A 40 -11.56 -4.95 19.78
C ASP A 40 -10.35 -4.80 20.73
N LEU A 41 -9.13 -5.01 20.22
CA LEU A 41 -7.88 -4.78 20.95
C LEU A 41 -7.72 -3.31 21.35
N ILE A 42 -7.93 -2.35 20.46
CA ILE A 42 -7.83 -0.92 20.82
C ILE A 42 -9.09 -0.38 21.52
N HIS A 43 -10.06 -1.25 21.85
CA HIS A 43 -11.35 -0.93 22.47
C HIS A 43 -12.10 0.21 21.76
N ALA A 44 -12.00 0.26 20.42
CA ALA A 44 -12.58 1.33 19.65
C ALA A 44 -14.09 1.11 19.42
N SER A 45 -14.85 2.15 19.68
CA SER A 45 -16.21 2.32 19.16
C SER A 45 -16.23 2.48 17.65
N THR A 46 -17.41 2.40 17.04
CA THR A 46 -17.59 2.52 15.58
C THR A 46 -17.12 3.88 15.05
N ASP A 47 -17.43 4.97 15.75
CA ASP A 47 -17.02 6.33 15.39
C ASP A 47 -15.50 6.52 15.54
N GLN A 48 -14.89 5.95 16.59
CA GLN A 48 -13.44 5.94 16.74
C GLN A 48 -12.75 5.14 15.63
N MET A 49 -13.32 4.00 15.20
CA MET A 49 -12.82 3.28 14.03
C MET A 49 -12.90 4.10 12.75
N GLY A 50 -13.92 4.95 12.61
CA GLY A 50 -13.98 5.93 11.51
C GLY A 50 -12.76 6.86 11.48
N LEU A 51 -12.35 7.38 12.65
CA LEU A 51 -11.14 8.22 12.77
C LEU A 51 -9.84 7.44 12.52
N VAL A 52 -9.77 6.18 12.97
CA VAL A 52 -8.61 5.31 12.70
C VAL A 52 -8.47 5.01 11.21
N LEU A 53 -9.59 4.67 10.55
CA LEU A 53 -9.64 4.41 9.11
C LEU A 53 -9.39 5.66 8.27
N PHE A 54 -9.70 6.86 8.79
CA PHE A 54 -9.36 8.12 8.14
C PHE A 54 -7.85 8.24 7.87
N GLY A 55 -7.00 7.56 8.65
CA GLY A 55 -5.57 7.41 8.37
C GLY A 55 -5.29 6.93 6.95
N VAL A 56 -6.04 5.94 6.44
CA VAL A 56 -5.90 5.44 5.06
C VAL A 56 -6.13 6.55 4.04
N SER A 57 -7.18 7.35 4.22
CA SER A 57 -7.53 8.46 3.32
C SER A 57 -6.45 9.53 3.31
N VAL A 58 -5.97 9.95 4.48
CA VAL A 58 -4.90 10.94 4.61
C VAL A 58 -3.61 10.44 3.96
N GLY A 59 -3.21 9.20 4.24
CA GLY A 59 -2.04 8.58 3.65
C GLY A 59 -2.14 8.52 2.13
N SER A 60 -3.25 7.99 1.61
CA SER A 60 -3.49 7.84 0.18
C SER A 60 -3.45 9.17 -0.57
N MET A 61 -4.16 10.18 -0.08
CA MET A 61 -4.14 11.51 -0.69
C MET A 61 -2.74 12.12 -0.65
N THR A 62 -2.01 11.97 0.46
CA THR A 62 -0.62 12.42 0.54
C THR A 62 0.26 11.73 -0.50
N GLY A 63 0.12 10.41 -0.67
CA GLY A 63 0.87 9.62 -1.65
C GLY A 63 0.58 10.03 -3.08
N VAL A 64 -0.71 10.20 -3.42
CA VAL A 64 -1.16 10.64 -4.74
C VAL A 64 -0.62 12.04 -5.05
N LEU A 65 -0.77 12.99 -4.13
CA LEU A 65 -0.33 14.38 -4.35
C LEU A 65 1.20 14.50 -4.44
N ALA A 66 1.95 13.69 -3.69
CA ALA A 66 3.41 13.69 -3.70
C ALA A 66 4.01 12.91 -4.89
N SER A 67 3.26 12.01 -5.51
CA SER A 67 3.75 11.03 -6.49
C SER A 67 4.54 11.66 -7.63
N SER A 68 3.99 12.68 -8.31
CA SER A 68 4.63 13.32 -9.47
C SER A 68 6.00 13.91 -9.11
N SER A 69 6.10 14.59 -7.97
CA SER A 69 7.34 15.19 -7.48
C SER A 69 8.37 14.14 -7.07
N LEU A 70 7.92 13.07 -6.40
CA LEU A 70 8.79 11.95 -6.01
C LEU A 70 9.32 11.20 -7.23
N ILE A 71 8.47 10.97 -8.25
CA ILE A 71 8.86 10.31 -9.49
C ILE A 71 9.86 11.16 -10.27
N ALA A 72 9.61 12.46 -10.40
CA ALA A 72 10.53 13.38 -11.08
C ALA A 72 11.92 13.41 -10.41
N ARG A 73 11.97 13.27 -9.08
CA ARG A 73 13.23 13.32 -8.31
C ARG A 73 13.96 11.98 -8.21
N PHE A 74 13.24 10.89 -8.01
CA PHE A 74 13.82 9.59 -7.65
C PHE A 74 13.64 8.50 -8.71
N GLY A 75 12.84 8.77 -9.75
CA GLY A 75 12.49 7.82 -10.80
C GLY A 75 11.41 6.82 -10.38
N VAL A 76 10.67 6.32 -11.38
CA VAL A 76 9.51 5.44 -11.20
C VAL A 76 9.84 4.19 -10.38
N ARG A 77 10.93 3.49 -10.72
CA ARG A 77 11.32 2.23 -10.05
C ARG A 77 11.57 2.41 -8.56
N SER A 78 12.27 3.47 -8.17
CA SER A 78 12.57 3.78 -6.76
C SER A 78 11.29 4.08 -5.99
N VAL A 79 10.38 4.85 -6.60
CA VAL A 79 9.10 5.23 -6.00
C VAL A 79 8.17 4.03 -5.82
N VAL A 80 8.06 3.16 -6.83
CA VAL A 80 7.30 1.90 -6.74
C VAL A 80 7.86 1.02 -5.62
N GLY A 81 9.18 0.90 -5.53
CA GLY A 81 9.84 0.11 -4.48
C GLY A 81 9.56 0.68 -3.08
N ALA A 82 9.70 1.99 -2.90
CA ALA A 82 9.44 2.67 -1.63
C ALA A 82 7.97 2.57 -1.22
N GLY A 83 7.03 2.77 -2.16
CA GLY A 83 5.60 2.62 -1.89
C GLY A 83 5.25 1.18 -1.53
N SER A 84 5.78 0.20 -2.26
CA SER A 84 5.60 -1.23 -1.94
C SER A 84 6.16 -1.59 -0.56
N ALA A 85 7.33 -1.08 -0.21
CA ALA A 85 7.91 -1.26 1.12
C ALA A 85 7.04 -0.63 2.21
N SER A 86 6.56 0.61 2.02
CA SER A 86 5.62 1.26 2.94
C SER A 86 4.35 0.44 3.15
N THR A 87 3.78 -0.09 2.07
CA THR A 87 2.60 -0.95 2.10
C THR A 87 2.85 -2.22 2.93
N VAL A 88 3.99 -2.90 2.76
CA VAL A 88 4.31 -4.10 3.56
C VAL A 88 4.61 -3.75 5.02
N LEU A 89 5.40 -2.71 5.26
CA LEU A 89 5.80 -2.27 6.60
C LEU A 89 4.64 -1.68 7.41
N SER A 90 3.52 -1.33 6.77
CA SER A 90 2.31 -0.92 7.47
C SER A 90 1.74 -2.01 8.38
N LEU A 91 1.81 -3.29 7.96
CA LEU A 91 1.23 -4.41 8.71
C LEU A 91 1.83 -4.58 10.12
N PRO A 92 3.16 -4.63 10.31
CA PRO A 92 3.72 -4.70 11.65
C PRO A 92 3.41 -3.44 12.48
N VAL A 93 3.30 -2.25 11.88
CA VAL A 93 2.91 -1.04 12.62
C VAL A 93 1.46 -1.14 13.11
N ILE A 94 0.55 -1.61 12.26
CA ILE A 94 -0.85 -1.88 12.64
C ILE A 94 -0.90 -2.91 13.76
N GLY A 95 -0.18 -4.03 13.62
CA GLY A 95 -0.13 -5.10 14.61
C GLY A 95 0.43 -4.64 15.97
N LEU A 96 1.54 -3.89 15.95
CA LEU A 96 2.11 -3.30 17.17
C LEU A 96 1.17 -2.29 17.82
N GLY A 97 0.49 -1.45 17.03
CA GLY A 97 -0.49 -0.51 17.57
C GLY A 97 -1.68 -1.23 18.22
N ALA A 98 -2.12 -2.34 17.64
CA ALA A 98 -3.18 -3.16 18.20
C ALA A 98 -2.75 -3.83 19.52
N GLU A 99 -1.58 -4.48 19.54
CA GLU A 99 -1.03 -5.17 20.72
C GLU A 99 -0.75 -4.20 21.89
N LEU A 100 -0.31 -2.97 21.57
CA LEU A 100 -0.07 -1.94 22.57
C LEU A 100 -1.35 -1.18 22.98
N HIS A 101 -2.50 -1.52 22.39
CA HIS A 101 -3.78 -0.83 22.61
C HIS A 101 -3.74 0.67 22.26
N VAL A 102 -2.92 1.07 21.27
CA VAL A 102 -2.73 2.48 20.87
C VAL A 102 -3.36 2.75 19.50
N ALA A 103 -4.59 3.27 19.51
CA ALA A 103 -5.33 3.62 18.29
C ALA A 103 -4.57 4.55 17.33
N ALA A 104 -3.78 5.50 17.87
CA ALA A 104 -2.98 6.41 17.06
C ALA A 104 -1.89 5.66 16.25
N VAL A 105 -1.28 4.62 16.81
CA VAL A 105 -0.26 3.81 16.12
C VAL A 105 -0.92 2.99 15.01
N VAL A 106 -2.12 2.44 15.27
CA VAL A 106 -2.92 1.77 14.24
C VAL A 106 -3.25 2.74 13.09
N ALA A 107 -3.71 3.94 13.41
CA ALA A 107 -4.01 4.98 12.42
C ALA A 107 -2.76 5.39 11.62
N CYS A 108 -1.59 5.51 12.26
CA CYS A 108 -0.32 5.73 11.58
C CYS A 108 0.03 4.59 10.63
N GLY A 109 -0.13 3.33 11.06
CA GLY A 109 0.08 2.16 10.21
C GLY A 109 -0.84 2.17 8.98
N LEU A 110 -2.13 2.46 9.18
CA LEU A 110 -3.09 2.63 8.09
C LEU A 110 -2.77 3.82 7.18
N GLY A 111 -2.19 4.89 7.73
CA GLY A 111 -1.65 6.00 6.95
C GLY A 111 -0.45 5.61 6.09
N LEU A 112 0.49 4.82 6.62
CA LEU A 112 1.61 4.27 5.85
C LEU A 112 1.13 3.32 4.75
N PHE A 113 0.09 2.53 5.03
CA PHE A 113 -0.58 1.69 4.05
C PHE A 113 -1.16 2.55 2.92
N GLY A 114 -1.97 3.56 3.25
CA GLY A 114 -2.56 4.47 2.28
C GLY A 114 -1.50 5.21 1.45
N LEU A 115 -0.45 5.73 2.10
CA LEU A 115 0.67 6.42 1.46
C LEU A 115 1.37 5.53 0.42
N GLY A 116 1.70 4.30 0.84
CA GLY A 116 2.36 3.31 -0.01
C GLY A 116 1.50 2.95 -1.21
N LEU A 117 0.20 2.73 -0.99
CA LEU A 117 -0.77 2.45 -2.05
C LEU A 117 -0.86 3.60 -3.04
N GLY A 118 -1.09 4.83 -2.57
CA GLY A 118 -1.27 6.00 -3.43
C GLY A 118 -0.04 6.32 -4.29
N VAL A 119 1.16 6.26 -3.68
CA VAL A 119 2.39 6.58 -4.43
C VAL A 119 2.78 5.48 -5.42
N ALA A 120 2.63 4.20 -5.03
CA ALA A 120 2.98 3.08 -5.89
C ALA A 120 2.00 2.95 -7.06
N ASP A 121 0.70 3.15 -6.83
CA ASP A 121 -0.31 3.02 -7.88
C ASP A 121 -0.14 4.06 -8.99
N VAL A 122 0.10 5.34 -8.63
CA VAL A 122 0.38 6.38 -9.62
C VAL A 122 1.66 6.06 -10.41
N ALA A 123 2.73 5.63 -9.73
CA ALA A 123 3.99 5.30 -10.37
C ALA A 123 3.88 4.08 -11.31
N LEU A 124 3.14 3.04 -10.90
CA LEU A 124 2.89 1.84 -11.71
C LEU A 124 2.05 2.16 -12.95
N ASN A 125 1.00 2.96 -12.79
CA ASN A 125 0.15 3.37 -13.91
C ASN A 125 0.92 4.22 -14.93
N LEU A 126 1.89 5.04 -14.47
CA LEU A 126 2.80 5.76 -15.36
C LEU A 126 3.76 4.82 -16.10
N GLU A 127 4.37 3.83 -15.44
CA GLU A 127 5.25 2.84 -16.10
C GLU A 127 4.49 1.99 -17.11
N ALA A 128 3.24 1.62 -16.80
CA ALA A 128 2.41 0.79 -17.67
C ALA A 128 1.92 1.53 -18.93
N ALA A 129 1.83 2.86 -18.88
CA ALA A 129 1.43 3.71 -20.00
C ALA A 129 2.61 4.07 -20.94
N ALA A 130 3.85 3.85 -20.51
CA ALA A 130 5.08 4.15 -21.26
C ALA A 130 5.51 2.98 -22.15
#